data_AF-E4XQJ7-F1
#
_entry.id   AF-E4XQJ7-F1
#
_cell.length_a   1.000
_cell.length_b   1.000
_cell.length_c   1.000
_cell.angle_alpha   90.00
_cell.angle_beta   90.00
_cell.angle_gamma   90.00
#
_symmetry.space_group_name_H-M   'P 1'
#
loop_
_entity.id
_entity.type
_entity.pdbx_description
1 polymer ?
#
loop_
_entity_poly.entity_id
_entity_poly.type
_entity_poly.pdbx_seq_one_letter_code
_entity_poly.pdbx_strand_id
1 'polypeptide(L)'
;MVVSIPLEYVYSWGSVKECNFLDSCDGSGLTETMMQYNGSHFYCTICYEEIISEEHKNRCIPRVNDAKFKCPEKNCESKLYFHQFVAGKCCDKAKNKTILENGLSTDDEHHRTEFQDLKKMMNLLELSEQEERIAKEIMDSKAEKYEMSTSDFNEKKTARKQSRTDLASLLKIAGTSIDEEKENTERLKLQELRKIMDEHETAMNDEEISEKKMEEDKKSLDQATSEFMKKKEKREQVQSDLSLSFSDSAENLVINQEERENQCDKCNVCFEKYNKIDRHSCSLKCGHLTCRKCLGELTENICPICREPFTEENIIKIYLR
;
A
#
# COMPACT_ATOMS: atom_id res chain seq x y z
N MET A 1 7.09 -13.14 12.25
CA MET A 1 7.93 -14.10 12.99
C MET A 1 9.35 -13.55 13.01
N VAL A 2 9.86 -13.19 14.19
CA VAL A 2 11.24 -12.71 14.31
C VAL A 2 12.12 -13.93 14.52
N VAL A 3 12.74 -14.41 13.45
CA VAL A 3 13.72 -15.49 13.54
C VAL A 3 15.06 -14.86 13.82
N SER A 4 15.68 -15.29 14.91
CA SER A 4 16.98 -14.79 15.28
C SER A 4 18.07 -15.82 15.03
N ILE A 5 19.15 -15.39 14.39
CA ILE A 5 20.20 -16.27 13.89
C ILE A 5 21.45 -16.18 14.79
N PRO A 6 21.96 -17.30 15.32
CA PRO A 6 23.22 -17.33 16.06
C PRO A 6 24.40 -16.86 15.20
N LEU A 7 25.31 -16.08 15.79
CA LEU A 7 26.45 -15.46 15.08
C LEU A 7 27.40 -16.49 14.43
N GLU A 8 27.45 -17.72 14.95
CA GLU A 8 28.28 -18.80 14.39
C GLU A 8 27.93 -19.17 12.93
N TYR A 9 26.67 -18.90 12.53
CA TYR A 9 26.21 -19.12 11.17
C TYR A 9 26.57 -17.97 10.23
N VAL A 10 27.05 -16.82 10.72
CA VAL A 10 27.47 -15.73 9.86
C VAL A 10 28.75 -16.13 9.12
N TYR A 11 28.68 -16.13 7.79
CA TYR A 11 29.81 -16.35 6.88
C TYR A 11 30.57 -15.03 6.67
N SER A 12 29.84 -13.96 6.35
CA SER A 12 30.40 -12.63 6.17
C SER A 12 29.36 -11.57 6.50
N TRP A 13 29.80 -10.52 7.20
CA TRP A 13 29.01 -9.33 7.42
C TRP A 13 28.85 -8.54 6.12
N GLY A 14 27.66 -7.98 5.91
CA GLY A 14 27.39 -7.04 4.82
C GLY A 14 27.56 -5.59 5.29
N SER A 15 26.71 -4.70 4.76
CA SER A 15 26.53 -3.32 5.23
C SER A 15 26.01 -3.21 6.67
N VAL A 16 25.35 -4.26 7.16
CA VAL A 16 24.78 -4.34 8.51
C VAL A 16 25.73 -5.07 9.45
N LYS A 17 25.90 -4.53 10.66
CA LYS A 17 26.71 -5.13 11.74
C LYS A 17 25.81 -5.88 12.74
N GLU A 18 26.44 -6.52 13.71
CA GLU A 18 25.74 -7.13 14.85
C GLU A 18 24.90 -6.11 15.62
N CYS A 19 23.86 -6.58 16.31
CA CYS A 19 23.07 -5.76 17.22
C CYS A 19 24.01 -5.12 18.25
N ASN A 20 23.95 -3.80 18.42
CA ASN A 20 24.80 -3.06 19.36
C ASN A 20 24.53 -3.37 20.84
N PHE A 21 23.57 -4.25 21.15
CA PHE A 21 23.15 -4.60 22.50
C PHE A 21 23.33 -6.10 22.78
N LEU A 22 24.52 -6.62 22.50
CA LEU A 22 24.83 -8.07 22.59
C LEU A 22 24.67 -8.65 24.01
N ASP A 23 24.91 -7.86 25.05
CA ASP A 23 24.96 -8.38 26.43
C ASP A 23 23.60 -8.81 26.98
N SER A 24 22.50 -8.39 26.34
CA SER A 24 21.13 -8.80 26.72
C SER A 24 20.25 -9.21 25.54
N CYS A 25 20.75 -9.08 24.31
CA CYS A 25 20.17 -9.76 23.16
C CYS A 25 20.67 -11.21 23.22
N ASP A 26 19.82 -12.18 23.62
CA ASP A 26 20.10 -13.60 23.92
C ASP A 26 20.95 -14.39 22.87
N GLY A 27 22.15 -13.94 22.52
CA GLY A 27 23.02 -14.46 21.47
C GLY A 27 22.43 -14.39 20.05
N SER A 28 21.23 -13.83 19.90
CA SER A 28 20.42 -13.92 18.70
C SER A 28 20.30 -12.50 18.10
N GLY A 29 21.42 -12.02 17.57
CA GLY A 29 21.63 -10.61 17.22
C GLY A 29 21.27 -10.20 15.79
N LEU A 30 20.67 -11.09 14.99
CA LEU A 30 20.42 -10.84 13.57
C LEU A 30 19.01 -11.21 13.14
N THR A 31 18.34 -10.22 12.57
CA THR A 31 17.03 -10.33 11.94
C THR A 31 17.13 -9.88 10.48
N GLU A 32 16.10 -10.15 9.67
CA GLU A 32 16.07 -9.77 8.24
C GLU A 32 16.18 -8.24 8.07
N THR A 33 15.56 -7.50 8.98
CA THR A 33 15.58 -6.03 9.00
C THR A 33 16.15 -5.57 10.34
N MET A 34 17.22 -4.79 10.30
CA MET A 34 17.83 -4.18 11.47
C MET A 34 17.55 -2.67 11.44
N MET A 35 17.39 -2.05 12.60
CA MET A 35 17.12 -0.62 12.73
C MET A 35 18.42 0.16 12.95
N GLN A 36 18.75 1.05 12.02
CA GLN A 36 19.92 1.91 12.11
C GLN A 36 19.58 3.19 12.88
N TYR A 37 20.28 3.45 13.98
CA TYR A 37 20.13 4.66 14.81
C TYR A 37 21.45 5.44 14.87
N ASN A 38 21.36 6.77 14.80
CA ASN A 38 22.51 7.68 14.80
C ASN A 38 23.62 7.31 13.80
N GLY A 39 23.26 6.74 12.65
CA GLY A 39 24.16 6.44 11.53
C GLY A 39 25.12 5.26 11.74
N SER A 40 25.38 4.82 12.98
CA SER A 40 26.38 3.78 13.26
C SER A 40 25.90 2.63 14.12
N HIS A 41 24.75 2.75 14.79
CA HIS A 41 24.24 1.72 15.68
C HIS A 41 23.14 0.92 14.99
N PHE A 42 23.20 -0.40 15.08
CA PHE A 42 22.19 -1.31 14.55
C PHE A 42 21.52 -2.05 15.69
N TYR A 43 20.20 -2.13 15.65
CA TYR A 43 19.39 -2.87 16.61
C TYR A 43 18.58 -3.92 15.85
N CYS A 44 18.50 -5.15 16.36
CA CYS A 44 17.50 -6.09 15.85
C CYS A 44 16.10 -5.58 16.16
N THR A 45 15.08 -6.10 15.48
CA THR A 45 13.69 -5.63 15.70
C THR A 45 13.24 -5.76 17.15
N ILE A 46 13.72 -6.77 17.89
CA ILE A 46 13.37 -6.97 19.30
C ILE A 46 14.00 -5.88 20.16
N CYS A 47 15.33 -5.73 20.10
CA CYS A 47 16.04 -4.70 20.85
C CYS A 47 15.62 -3.28 20.47
N TYR A 48 15.21 -3.04 19.22
CA TYR A 48 14.65 -1.78 18.79
C TYR A 48 13.36 -1.43 19.57
N GLU A 49 12.44 -2.39 19.70
CA GLU A 49 11.18 -2.17 20.42
C GLU A 49 11.39 -1.97 21.93
N GLU A 50 12.36 -2.68 22.52
CA GLU A 50 12.58 -2.66 23.97
C GLU A 50 13.45 -1.47 24.44
N ILE A 51 14.43 -1.05 23.64
CA ILE A 51 15.48 -0.12 24.09
C ILE A 51 15.25 1.29 23.57
N ILE A 52 14.76 1.42 22.34
CA ILE A 52 14.61 2.74 21.71
C ILE A 52 13.29 3.37 22.17
N SER A 53 13.36 4.52 22.85
CA SER A 53 12.17 5.24 23.28
C SER A 53 11.32 5.69 22.07
N GLU A 54 10.00 5.76 22.25
CA GLU A 54 9.03 6.12 21.20
C GLU A 54 9.38 7.43 20.48
N GLU A 55 9.87 8.43 21.21
CA GLU A 55 10.34 9.72 20.65
C GLU A 55 11.51 9.57 19.66
N HIS A 56 12.30 8.50 19.77
CA HIS A 56 13.46 8.24 18.93
C HIS A 56 13.20 7.19 17.85
N LYS A 57 12.10 6.42 17.95
CA LYS A 57 11.73 5.41 16.95
C LYS A 57 11.62 5.96 15.53
N ASN A 58 11.13 7.21 15.39
CA ASN A 58 11.01 7.93 14.12
C ASN A 58 12.35 8.33 13.49
N ARG A 59 13.47 8.27 14.24
CA ARG A 59 14.83 8.56 13.74
C ARG A 59 15.57 7.32 13.27
N CYS A 60 15.00 6.13 13.48
CA CYS A 60 15.61 4.89 13.04
C CYS A 60 15.31 4.63 11.57
N ILE A 61 16.32 4.16 10.84
CA ILE A 61 16.19 3.80 9.43
C ILE A 61 16.22 2.28 9.32
N PRO A 62 15.17 1.62 8.80
CA PRO A 62 15.20 0.18 8.56
C PRO A 62 16.25 -0.16 7.49
N ARG A 63 17.09 -1.15 7.78
CA ARG A 63 18.12 -1.67 6.87
C ARG A 63 17.95 -3.18 6.71
N VAL A 64 17.83 -3.61 5.46
CA VAL A 64 17.81 -5.04 5.14
C VAL A 64 19.20 -5.61 5.38
N ASN A 65 19.27 -6.71 6.13
CA ASN A 65 20.50 -7.40 6.44
C ASN A 65 21.02 -8.16 5.21
N ASP A 66 22.14 -7.68 4.67
CA ASP A 66 22.84 -8.27 3.53
C ASP A 66 23.98 -9.21 3.93
N ALA A 67 24.08 -9.57 5.22
CA ALA A 67 24.99 -10.60 5.69
C ALA A 67 24.76 -11.93 4.96
N LYS A 68 25.85 -12.69 4.83
CA LYS A 68 25.83 -14.04 4.29
C LYS A 68 25.95 -15.04 5.41
N PHE A 69 25.20 -16.12 5.29
CA PHE A 69 25.14 -17.19 6.27
C PHE A 69 25.67 -18.49 5.70
N LYS A 70 26.30 -19.30 6.54
CA LYS A 70 26.74 -20.67 6.27
C LYS A 70 25.53 -21.60 6.23
N CYS A 71 25.69 -22.77 5.62
CA CYS A 71 24.71 -23.85 5.72
C CYS A 71 24.42 -24.17 7.21
N PRO A 72 23.16 -24.15 7.65
CA PRO A 72 22.81 -24.46 9.05
C PRO A 72 23.23 -25.88 9.44
N GLU A 73 23.18 -26.81 8.50
CA GLU A 73 23.60 -28.21 8.69
C GLU A 73 25.11 -28.44 8.51
N LYS A 74 25.88 -27.38 8.24
CA LYS A 74 27.33 -27.46 7.92
C LYS A 74 27.64 -28.49 6.82
N ASN A 75 26.67 -28.78 5.96
CA ASN A 75 26.74 -29.86 4.96
C ASN A 75 27.19 -29.39 3.58
N CYS A 76 27.16 -28.08 3.32
CA CYS A 76 27.64 -27.48 2.07
C CYS A 76 28.25 -26.10 2.33
N GLU A 77 29.04 -25.61 1.37
CA GLU A 77 29.74 -24.32 1.45
C GLU A 77 28.95 -23.13 0.89
N SER A 78 27.65 -23.31 0.65
CA SER A 78 26.77 -22.28 0.10
C SER A 78 26.72 -21.04 1.00
N LYS A 79 26.80 -19.85 0.39
CA LYS A 79 26.70 -18.55 1.06
C LYS A 79 25.28 -18.00 0.89
N LEU A 80 24.49 -18.08 1.94
CA LEU A 80 23.06 -17.83 1.91
C LEU A 80 22.73 -16.40 2.30
N TYR A 81 21.77 -15.77 1.62
CA TYR A 81 21.10 -14.59 2.18
C TYR A 81 20.15 -15.01 3.31
N PHE A 82 19.75 -14.06 4.17
CA PHE A 82 18.88 -14.32 5.32
C PHE A 82 17.67 -15.21 4.98
N HIS A 83 16.89 -14.84 3.96
CA HIS A 83 15.71 -15.60 3.53
C HIS A 83 16.03 -17.02 3.02
N GLN A 84 17.23 -17.24 2.45
CA GLN A 84 17.67 -18.55 1.99
C GLN A 84 18.13 -19.43 3.16
N PHE A 85 18.75 -18.82 4.17
CA PHE A 85 19.16 -19.48 5.40
C PHE A 85 17.95 -19.97 6.19
N VAL A 86 16.99 -19.08 6.46
CA VAL A 86 15.76 -19.41 7.20
C VAL A 86 14.96 -20.49 6.47
N ALA A 87 14.92 -20.45 5.13
CA ALA A 87 14.22 -21.45 4.32
C ALA A 87 15.04 -22.71 4.01
N GLY A 88 16.26 -22.87 4.55
CA GLY A 88 17.08 -24.06 4.33
C GLY A 88 17.45 -24.35 2.86
N LYS A 89 17.44 -23.35 1.97
CA LYS A 89 17.50 -23.53 0.50
C LYS A 89 18.87 -23.94 -0.07
N CYS A 90 19.77 -24.48 0.73
CA CYS A 90 21.16 -24.70 0.32
C CYS A 90 21.53 -26.14 -0.06
N CYS A 91 20.92 -27.14 0.58
CA CYS A 91 21.14 -28.55 0.30
C CYS A 91 20.00 -29.38 0.88
N ASP A 92 19.86 -30.64 0.46
CA ASP A 92 18.73 -31.48 0.88
C ASP A 92 18.71 -31.74 2.38
N LYS A 93 19.87 -31.84 3.04
CA LYS A 93 19.93 -31.94 4.51
C LYS A 93 19.35 -30.68 5.19
N ALA A 94 19.61 -29.50 4.66
CA ALA A 94 19.07 -28.25 5.20
C ALA A 94 17.59 -28.05 4.86
N LYS A 95 17.13 -28.52 3.69
CA LYS A 95 15.70 -28.52 3.32
C LYS A 95 14.87 -29.44 4.22
N ASN A 96 15.44 -30.57 4.64
CA ASN A 96 14.74 -31.53 5.49
C ASN A 96 14.76 -31.12 6.97
N LYS A 97 15.68 -30.23 7.36
CA LYS A 97 15.88 -29.76 8.73
C LYS A 97 15.58 -28.27 8.87
N THR A 98 14.79 -27.69 7.96
CA THR A 98 14.34 -26.29 8.08
C THR A 98 13.94 -26.07 9.53
N ILE A 99 14.48 -25.03 10.16
CA ILE A 99 14.50 -24.76 11.62
C ILE A 99 13.08 -24.81 12.27
N LEU A 100 12.05 -24.92 11.44
CA LEU A 100 10.70 -25.33 11.76
C LEU A 100 10.53 -26.87 11.70
N GLU A 101 11.16 -27.61 12.62
CA GLU A 101 10.56 -28.87 13.10
C GLU A 101 9.27 -28.60 13.90
N ASN A 102 8.88 -27.33 14.08
CA ASN A 102 7.52 -26.91 14.42
C ASN A 102 6.63 -26.83 13.16
N GLY A 103 6.26 -27.98 12.60
CA GLY A 103 4.98 -28.22 11.91
C GLY A 103 4.39 -27.15 10.98
N LEU A 104 5.16 -26.55 10.07
CA LEU A 104 4.57 -25.80 8.95
C LEU A 104 4.31 -26.79 7.81
N SER A 105 3.04 -27.08 7.56
CA SER A 105 2.59 -27.97 6.49
C SER A 105 2.85 -27.30 5.14
N THR A 106 2.69 -28.05 4.06
CA THR A 106 2.70 -27.52 2.68
C THR A 106 1.68 -26.39 2.44
N ASP A 107 0.75 -26.14 3.37
CA ASP A 107 -0.22 -25.04 3.31
C ASP A 107 0.44 -23.67 3.54
N ASP A 108 1.61 -23.61 4.20
CA ASP A 108 2.30 -22.34 4.48
C ASP A 108 2.95 -21.69 3.25
N GLU A 109 3.30 -22.48 2.23
CA GLU A 109 3.83 -21.92 0.98
C GLU A 109 2.73 -21.15 0.23
N HIS A 110 1.47 -21.57 0.35
CA HIS A 110 0.32 -20.87 -0.24
C HIS A 110 0.03 -19.55 0.49
N HIS A 111 -0.02 -19.57 1.82
CA HIS A 111 -0.21 -18.34 2.61
C HIS A 111 0.89 -17.30 2.35
N ARG A 112 2.13 -17.73 2.13
CA ARG A 112 3.23 -16.79 1.82
C ARG A 112 3.01 -16.06 0.49
N THR A 113 2.35 -16.68 -0.50
CA THR A 113 2.03 -16.02 -1.78
C THR A 113 0.89 -15.01 -1.63
N GLU A 114 -0.16 -15.34 -0.87
CA GLU A 114 -1.29 -14.44 -0.60
C GLU A 114 -0.84 -13.15 0.08
N PHE A 115 0.03 -13.23 1.10
CA PHE A 115 0.58 -12.06 1.76
C PHE A 115 1.45 -11.18 0.83
N GLN A 116 2.16 -11.80 -0.11
CA GLN A 116 2.95 -11.05 -1.10
C GLN A 116 2.05 -10.32 -2.08
N ASP A 117 0.96 -10.93 -2.52
CA ASP A 117 0.02 -10.32 -3.45
C ASP A 117 -0.79 -9.21 -2.78
N LEU A 118 -1.18 -9.39 -1.52
CA LEU A 118 -1.78 -8.32 -0.72
C LEU A 118 -0.83 -7.13 -0.58
N LYS A 119 0.45 -7.38 -0.28
CA LYS A 119 1.47 -6.33 -0.20
C LYS A 119 1.64 -5.59 -1.53
N LYS A 120 1.60 -6.30 -2.66
CA LYS A 120 1.65 -5.66 -3.99
C LYS A 120 0.42 -4.78 -4.22
N MET A 121 -0.78 -5.25 -3.86
CA MET A 121 -2.01 -4.45 -4.00
C MET A 121 -2.01 -3.21 -3.11
N MET A 122 -1.53 -3.31 -1.87
CA MET A 122 -1.37 -2.14 -0.99
C MET A 122 -0.42 -1.10 -1.58
N ASN A 123 0.73 -1.53 -2.10
CA ASN A 123 1.67 -0.62 -2.78
C ASN A 123 1.05 0.01 -4.04
N LEU A 124 0.25 -0.75 -4.79
CA LEU A 124 -0.44 -0.25 -5.98
C LEU A 124 -1.51 0.80 -5.62
N LEU A 125 -2.20 0.62 -4.49
CA LEU A 125 -3.16 1.58 -3.96
C LEU A 125 -2.45 2.89 -3.57
N GLU A 126 -1.35 2.81 -2.81
CA GLU A 126 -0.55 3.98 -2.41
C GLU A 126 -0.05 4.76 -3.64
N LEU A 127 0.47 4.05 -4.65
CA LEU A 127 0.91 4.66 -5.90
C LEU A 127 -0.25 5.35 -6.63
N SER A 128 -1.43 4.73 -6.67
CA SER A 128 -2.61 5.28 -7.34
C SER A 128 -3.15 6.52 -6.61
N GLU A 129 -3.12 6.55 -5.28
CA GLU A 129 -3.46 7.73 -4.48
C GLU A 129 -2.50 8.89 -4.72
N GLN A 130 -1.19 8.60 -4.87
CA GLN A 130 -0.20 9.61 -5.20
C GLN A 130 -0.42 10.17 -6.62
N GLU A 131 -0.69 9.31 -7.61
CA GLU A 131 -1.01 9.73 -8.97
C GLU A 131 -2.26 10.63 -9.02
N GLU A 132 -3.32 10.28 -8.29
CA GLU A 132 -4.54 11.10 -8.18
C GLU A 132 -4.25 12.46 -7.54
N ARG A 133 -3.46 12.49 -6.47
CA ARG A 133 -3.09 13.74 -5.77
C ARG A 133 -2.35 14.70 -6.69
N ILE A 134 -1.35 14.20 -7.43
CA ILE A 134 -0.59 15.01 -8.40
C ILE A 134 -1.52 15.52 -9.51
N ALA A 135 -2.41 14.66 -10.04
CA ALA A 135 -3.36 15.06 -11.06
C ALA A 135 -4.33 16.14 -10.56
N LYS A 136 -4.75 16.06 -9.29
CA LYS A 136 -5.59 17.07 -8.65
C LYS A 136 -4.86 18.42 -8.52
N GLU A 137 -3.61 18.43 -8.05
CA GLU A 137 -2.81 19.66 -7.96
C GLU A 137 -2.61 20.34 -9.32
N ILE A 138 -2.42 19.54 -10.39
CA ILE A 138 -2.34 20.04 -11.76
C ILE A 138 -3.68 20.65 -12.18
N MET A 139 -4.79 19.96 -11.95
CA MET A 139 -6.13 20.46 -12.26
C MET A 139 -6.43 21.78 -11.53
N ASP A 140 -6.14 21.87 -10.24
CA ASP A 140 -6.36 23.06 -9.43
C ASP A 140 -5.52 24.24 -9.95
N SER A 141 -4.24 24.02 -10.27
CA SER A 141 -3.38 25.06 -10.88
C SER A 141 -3.88 25.54 -12.24
N LYS A 142 -4.49 24.65 -13.04
CA LYS A 142 -5.10 25.03 -14.33
C LYS A 142 -6.41 25.78 -14.14
N ALA A 143 -7.18 25.45 -13.10
CA ALA A 143 -8.41 26.15 -12.76
C ALA A 143 -8.13 27.62 -12.38
N GLU A 144 -7.10 27.86 -11.56
CA GLU A 144 -6.67 29.22 -11.20
C GLU A 144 -6.26 30.04 -12.45
N LYS A 145 -5.50 29.45 -13.38
CA LYS A 145 -5.11 30.12 -14.62
C LYS A 145 -6.31 30.49 -15.49
N TYR A 146 -7.27 29.57 -15.62
CA TYR A 146 -8.50 29.84 -16.35
C TYR A 146 -9.33 30.96 -15.71
N GLU A 147 -9.41 31.00 -14.38
CA GLU A 147 -10.08 32.08 -13.65
C GLU A 147 -9.41 33.45 -13.89
N MET A 148 -8.07 33.49 -13.83
CA MET A 148 -7.30 34.71 -14.15
C MET A 148 -7.53 35.20 -15.58
N SER A 149 -7.48 34.30 -16.57
CA SER A 149 -7.73 34.64 -17.97
C SER A 149 -9.19 35.06 -18.22
N THR A 150 -10.15 34.48 -17.49
CA THR A 150 -11.56 34.88 -17.53
C THR A 150 -11.74 36.30 -16.97
N SER A 151 -11.04 36.65 -15.90
CA SER A 151 -11.06 38.01 -15.34
C SER A 151 -10.47 39.03 -16.32
N ASP A 152 -9.30 38.74 -16.89
CA ASP A 152 -8.63 39.60 -17.89
C ASP A 152 -9.54 39.84 -19.11
N PHE A 153 -10.14 38.78 -19.67
CA PHE A 153 -11.09 38.91 -20.77
C PHE A 153 -12.28 39.83 -20.42
N ASN A 154 -12.85 39.69 -19.23
CA ASN A 154 -13.97 40.54 -18.79
C ASN A 154 -13.56 42.02 -18.63
N GLU A 155 -12.34 42.28 -18.16
CA GLU A 155 -11.78 43.63 -18.10
C GLU A 155 -11.63 44.23 -19.51
N LYS A 156 -10.99 43.50 -20.44
CA LYS A 156 -10.82 43.93 -21.84
C LYS A 156 -12.15 44.17 -22.55
N LYS A 157 -13.13 43.29 -22.32
CA LYS A 157 -14.50 43.44 -22.83
C LYS A 157 -15.20 44.69 -22.29
N THR A 158 -14.94 45.05 -21.05
CA THR A 158 -15.46 46.29 -20.44
C THR A 158 -14.78 47.52 -21.04
N ALA A 159 -13.45 47.48 -21.22
CA ALA A 159 -12.69 48.54 -21.87
C ALA A 159 -13.17 48.81 -23.30
N ARG A 160 -13.41 47.76 -24.12
CA ARG A 160 -13.96 47.93 -25.46
C ARG A 160 -15.36 48.56 -25.44
N LYS A 161 -16.23 48.17 -24.51
CA LYS A 161 -17.57 48.79 -24.36
C LYS A 161 -17.48 50.27 -24.01
N GLN A 162 -16.56 50.65 -23.14
CA GLN A 162 -16.32 52.06 -22.79
C GLN A 162 -15.83 52.83 -24.02
N SER A 163 -14.78 52.34 -24.67
CA SER A 163 -14.23 52.92 -25.90
C SER A 163 -15.30 53.08 -27.01
N ARG A 164 -16.20 52.10 -27.18
CA ARG A 164 -17.33 52.21 -28.13
C ARG A 164 -18.28 53.35 -27.77
N THR A 165 -18.51 53.58 -26.47
CA THR A 165 -19.37 54.65 -25.96
C THR A 165 -18.72 56.02 -26.17
N ASP A 166 -17.40 56.11 -25.96
CA ASP A 166 -16.62 57.33 -26.19
C ASP A 166 -16.63 57.71 -27.68
N LEU A 167 -16.39 56.73 -28.57
CA LEU A 167 -16.46 56.89 -30.02
C LEU A 167 -17.85 57.37 -30.47
N ALA A 168 -18.92 56.74 -29.97
CA ALA A 168 -20.29 57.13 -30.31
C ALA A 168 -20.63 58.55 -29.83
N SER A 169 -20.14 58.94 -28.65
CA SER A 169 -20.34 60.27 -28.09
C SER A 169 -19.64 61.34 -28.93
N LEU A 170 -18.41 61.08 -29.37
CA LEU A 170 -17.65 62.02 -30.20
C LEU A 170 -18.27 62.16 -31.60
N LEU A 171 -18.72 61.06 -32.22
CA LEU A 171 -19.42 61.09 -33.51
C LEU A 171 -20.71 61.92 -33.44
N LYS A 172 -21.43 61.84 -32.31
CA LYS A 172 -22.63 62.65 -32.08
C LYS A 172 -22.30 64.16 -32.01
N ILE A 173 -21.22 64.53 -31.30
CA ILE A 173 -20.76 65.93 -31.21
C ILE A 173 -20.30 66.46 -32.57
N ALA A 174 -19.57 65.63 -33.33
CA ALA A 174 -19.11 65.98 -34.68
C ALA A 174 -20.30 66.25 -35.62
N GLY A 175 -21.37 65.44 -35.53
CA GLY A 175 -22.57 65.60 -36.35
C GLY A 175 -23.38 66.88 -36.07
N THR A 176 -23.28 67.47 -34.87
CA THR A 176 -24.04 68.68 -34.49
C THR A 176 -23.33 70.00 -34.77
N SER A 177 -22.06 69.97 -35.20
CA SER A 177 -21.20 71.18 -35.29
C SER A 177 -21.02 71.74 -36.71
N ILE A 178 -21.89 71.38 -37.66
CA ILE A 178 -21.70 71.69 -39.10
C ILE A 178 -22.02 73.17 -39.45
N ASP A 179 -22.60 73.94 -38.53
CA ASP A 179 -22.91 75.36 -38.76
C ASP A 179 -21.72 76.28 -38.40
N GLU A 180 -21.00 76.72 -39.44
CA GLU A 180 -20.05 77.86 -39.45
C GLU A 180 -18.88 77.84 -38.44
N GLU A 181 -18.26 76.69 -38.17
CA GLU A 181 -17.02 76.64 -37.38
C GLU A 181 -15.75 76.92 -38.20
N LYS A 182 -14.76 77.56 -37.56
CA LYS A 182 -13.43 77.86 -38.14
C LYS A 182 -12.69 76.55 -38.46
N GLU A 183 -12.10 76.46 -39.65
CA GLU A 183 -11.27 75.36 -40.19
C GLU A 183 -10.28 74.73 -39.16
N ASN A 184 -9.71 75.53 -38.26
CA ASN A 184 -8.79 75.03 -37.23
C ASN A 184 -9.47 74.15 -36.17
N THR A 185 -10.73 74.42 -35.82
CA THR A 185 -11.50 73.63 -34.84
C THR A 185 -11.84 72.25 -35.41
N GLU A 186 -12.21 72.18 -36.70
CA GLU A 186 -12.50 70.92 -37.39
C GLU A 186 -11.27 70.01 -37.44
N ARG A 187 -10.09 70.59 -37.70
CA ARG A 187 -8.83 69.83 -37.73
C ARG A 187 -8.53 69.17 -36.37
N LEU A 188 -8.76 69.88 -35.26
CA LEU A 188 -8.56 69.34 -33.92
C LEU A 188 -9.56 68.22 -33.61
N LYS A 189 -10.85 68.43 -33.91
CA LYS A 189 -11.90 67.40 -33.75
C LYS A 189 -11.59 66.13 -34.56
N LEU A 190 -11.07 66.28 -35.78
CA LEU A 190 -10.68 65.15 -36.63
C LEU A 190 -9.48 64.38 -36.06
N GLN A 191 -8.49 65.08 -35.48
CA GLN A 191 -7.36 64.43 -34.82
C GLN A 191 -7.79 63.65 -33.58
N GLU A 192 -8.70 64.22 -32.78
CA GLU A 192 -9.28 63.56 -31.61
C GLU A 192 -10.09 62.31 -32.01
N LEU A 193 -10.89 62.41 -33.08
CA LEU A 193 -11.63 61.26 -33.61
C LEU A 193 -10.71 60.13 -34.04
N ARG A 194 -9.61 60.44 -34.75
CA ARG A 194 -8.62 59.42 -35.13
C ARG A 194 -8.01 58.74 -33.91
N LYS A 195 -7.63 59.52 -32.89
CA LYS A 195 -7.08 58.96 -31.64
C LYS A 195 -8.07 57.98 -30.98
N ILE A 196 -9.34 58.34 -30.89
CA ILE A 196 -10.36 57.48 -30.28
C ILE A 196 -10.65 56.23 -31.14
N MET A 197 -10.59 56.36 -32.46
CA MET A 197 -10.70 55.20 -33.37
C MET A 197 -9.53 54.22 -33.17
N ASP A 198 -8.29 54.72 -33.09
CA ASP A 198 -7.10 53.90 -32.86
C ASP A 198 -7.15 53.21 -31.48
N GLU A 199 -7.62 53.91 -30.45
CA GLU A 199 -7.88 53.36 -29.11
C GLU A 199 -8.96 52.28 -29.14
N HIS A 200 -10.03 52.46 -29.94
CA HIS A 200 -11.07 51.46 -30.12
C HIS A 200 -10.56 50.20 -30.81
N GLU A 201 -9.80 50.37 -31.88
CA GLU A 201 -9.17 49.25 -32.59
C GLU A 201 -8.23 48.47 -31.67
N THR A 202 -7.42 49.17 -30.88
CA THR A 202 -6.55 48.55 -29.87
C THR A 202 -7.36 47.75 -28.84
N ALA A 203 -8.45 48.32 -28.31
CA ALA A 203 -9.31 47.64 -27.35
C ALA A 203 -10.01 46.40 -27.92
N MET A 204 -10.38 46.41 -29.21
CA MET A 204 -10.91 45.22 -29.89
C MET A 204 -9.87 44.12 -30.02
N ASN A 205 -8.65 44.46 -30.44
CA ASN A 205 -7.55 43.50 -30.59
C ASN A 205 -7.17 42.88 -29.24
N ASP A 206 -7.12 43.68 -28.17
CA ASP A 206 -6.88 43.20 -26.81
C ASP A 206 -7.98 42.23 -26.31
N GLU A 207 -9.26 42.52 -26.57
CA GLU A 207 -10.37 41.61 -26.26
C GLU A 207 -10.24 40.29 -27.03
N GLU A 208 -9.90 40.33 -28.31
CA GLU A 208 -9.72 39.12 -29.12
C GLU A 208 -8.54 38.26 -28.63
N ILE A 209 -7.41 38.88 -28.25
CA ILE A 209 -6.24 38.18 -27.72
C ILE A 209 -6.57 37.52 -26.37
N SER A 210 -7.24 38.25 -25.48
CA SER A 210 -7.64 37.71 -24.16
C SER A 210 -8.70 36.61 -24.28
N GLU A 211 -9.63 36.70 -25.23
CA GLU A 211 -10.60 35.64 -25.53
C GLU A 211 -9.92 34.34 -25.98
N LYS A 212 -8.96 34.43 -26.92
CA LYS A 212 -8.19 33.26 -27.39
C LYS A 212 -7.44 32.60 -26.24
N LYS A 213 -6.78 33.39 -25.40
CA LYS A 213 -6.05 32.89 -24.23
C LYS A 213 -6.98 32.20 -23.22
N MET A 214 -8.14 32.81 -22.92
CA MET A 214 -9.15 32.21 -22.06
C MET A 214 -9.63 30.85 -22.59
N GLU A 215 -9.87 30.73 -23.90
CA GLU A 215 -10.30 29.48 -24.53
C GLU A 215 -9.20 28.40 -24.53
N GLU A 216 -7.92 28.80 -24.68
CA GLU A 216 -6.77 27.88 -24.55
C GLU A 216 -6.59 27.36 -23.11
N ASP A 217 -6.74 28.24 -22.12
CA ASP A 217 -6.67 27.87 -20.70
C ASP A 217 -7.85 26.97 -20.32
N LYS A 218 -9.05 27.23 -20.87
CA LYS A 218 -10.23 26.36 -20.70
C LYS A 218 -9.99 24.95 -21.21
N LYS A 219 -9.49 24.81 -22.44
CA LYS A 219 -9.14 23.50 -23.02
C LYS A 219 -8.10 22.77 -22.17
N SER A 220 -7.12 23.51 -21.65
CA SER A 220 -6.10 22.97 -20.76
C SER A 220 -6.68 22.48 -19.44
N LEU A 221 -7.65 23.20 -18.87
CA LEU A 221 -8.39 22.80 -17.68
C LEU A 221 -9.22 21.54 -17.96
N ASP A 222 -9.99 21.50 -19.05
CA ASP A 222 -10.82 20.36 -19.43
C ASP A 222 -9.98 19.08 -19.59
N GLN A 223 -8.79 19.19 -20.21
CA GLN A 223 -7.85 18.07 -20.31
C GLN A 223 -7.38 17.60 -18.93
N ALA A 224 -6.95 18.52 -18.05
CA ALA A 224 -6.49 18.18 -16.70
C ALA A 224 -7.60 17.54 -15.85
N THR A 225 -8.83 18.04 -15.96
CA THR A 225 -10.00 17.45 -15.29
C THR A 225 -10.27 16.03 -15.79
N SER A 226 -10.19 15.78 -17.10
CA SER A 226 -10.33 14.42 -17.66
C SER A 226 -9.25 13.46 -17.16
N GLU A 227 -7.99 13.91 -17.10
CA GLU A 227 -6.87 13.13 -16.58
C GLU A 227 -7.05 12.81 -15.09
N PHE A 228 -7.45 13.79 -14.28
CA PHE A 228 -7.78 13.59 -12.86
C PHE A 228 -8.88 12.54 -12.67
N MET A 229 -9.98 12.62 -13.43
CA MET A 229 -11.07 11.65 -13.32
C MET A 229 -10.63 10.23 -13.68
N LYS A 230 -9.79 10.04 -14.71
CA LYS A 230 -9.21 8.73 -15.04
C LYS A 230 -8.33 8.17 -13.92
N LYS A 231 -7.53 9.02 -13.26
CA LYS A 231 -6.69 8.59 -12.14
C LYS A 231 -7.52 8.22 -10.91
N LYS A 232 -8.57 9.00 -10.63
CA LYS A 232 -9.52 8.71 -9.56
C LYS A 232 -10.25 7.37 -9.79
N GLU A 233 -10.77 7.13 -10.99
CA GLU A 233 -11.42 5.87 -11.37
C GLU A 233 -10.47 4.67 -11.20
N LYS A 234 -9.21 4.80 -11.63
CA LYS A 234 -8.18 3.77 -11.42
C LYS A 234 -7.94 3.48 -9.93
N ARG A 235 -7.87 4.51 -9.07
CA ARG A 235 -7.73 4.31 -7.61
C ARG A 235 -8.95 3.58 -7.05
N GLU A 236 -10.16 3.98 -7.43
CA GLU A 236 -11.41 3.33 -7.00
C GLU A 236 -11.46 1.86 -7.43
N GLN A 237 -11.00 1.54 -8.64
CA GLN A 237 -10.88 0.15 -9.10
C GLN A 237 -9.91 -0.66 -8.23
N VAL A 238 -8.69 -0.13 -7.96
CA VAL A 238 -7.71 -0.81 -7.11
C VAL A 238 -8.24 -1.02 -5.68
N GLN A 239 -8.97 -0.04 -5.15
CA GLN A 239 -9.61 -0.14 -3.83
C GLN A 239 -10.71 -1.21 -3.82
N SER A 240 -11.51 -1.31 -4.88
CA SER A 240 -12.51 -2.36 -5.05
C SER A 240 -11.86 -3.75 -5.13
N ASP A 241 -10.83 -3.91 -5.95
CA ASP A 241 -10.09 -5.17 -6.11
C ASP A 241 -9.45 -5.64 -4.79
N LEU A 242 -8.89 -4.69 -4.03
CA LEU A 242 -8.34 -4.96 -2.70
C LEU A 242 -9.42 -5.42 -1.73
N SER A 243 -10.59 -4.77 -1.76
CA SER A 243 -11.72 -5.14 -0.88
C SER A 243 -12.25 -6.53 -1.21
N LEU A 244 -12.40 -6.87 -2.49
CA LEU A 244 -12.79 -8.20 -2.95
C LEU A 244 -11.77 -9.27 -2.48
N SER A 245 -10.48 -8.98 -2.61
CA SER A 245 -9.42 -9.91 -2.16
C SER A 245 -9.47 -10.19 -0.65
N PHE A 246 -9.82 -9.18 0.16
CA PHE A 246 -10.04 -9.36 1.60
C PHE A 246 -11.28 -10.21 1.89
N SER A 247 -12.38 -9.99 1.17
CA SER A 247 -13.60 -10.79 1.30
C SER A 247 -13.34 -12.26 0.96
N ASP A 248 -12.66 -12.54 -0.16
CA ASP A 248 -12.33 -13.90 -0.58
C ASP A 248 -11.44 -14.61 0.44
N SER A 249 -10.44 -13.88 0.97
CA SER A 249 -9.56 -14.41 2.03
C SER A 249 -10.32 -14.69 3.33
N ALA A 250 -11.25 -13.82 3.70
CA ALA A 250 -12.07 -14.00 4.91
C ALA A 250 -13.04 -15.18 4.77
N GLU A 251 -13.68 -15.36 3.61
CA GLU A 251 -14.54 -16.52 3.35
C GLU A 251 -13.76 -17.83 3.43
N ASN A 252 -12.56 -17.88 2.86
CA ASN A 252 -11.69 -19.06 2.96
C ASN A 252 -11.27 -19.37 4.41
N LEU A 253 -11.08 -18.37 5.25
CA LEU A 253 -10.79 -18.58 6.68
C LEU A 253 -12.00 -19.13 7.44
N VAL A 254 -13.21 -18.64 7.14
CA VAL A 254 -14.46 -19.11 7.78
C VAL A 254 -14.77 -20.55 7.38
N ILE A 255 -14.65 -20.91 6.09
CA ILE A 255 -14.88 -22.28 5.61
C ILE A 255 -13.93 -23.26 6.31
N ASN A 256 -12.64 -22.89 6.41
CA ASN A 256 -11.65 -23.70 7.11
C ASN A 256 -11.91 -23.81 8.62
N GLN A 257 -12.53 -22.81 9.24
CA GLN A 257 -12.88 -22.86 10.65
C GLN A 257 -14.06 -23.81 10.90
N GLU A 258 -15.11 -23.76 10.08
CA GLU A 258 -16.25 -24.69 10.18
C GLU A 258 -15.82 -26.15 9.94
N GLU A 259 -14.90 -26.40 9.01
CA GLU A 259 -14.35 -27.74 8.79
C GLU A 259 -13.52 -28.23 9.97
N ARG A 260 -12.69 -27.36 10.58
CA ARG A 260 -11.89 -27.72 11.78
C ARG A 260 -12.77 -27.96 13.01
N GLU A 261 -13.77 -27.10 13.24
CA GLU A 261 -14.73 -27.29 14.34
C GLU A 261 -15.54 -28.58 14.14
N ASN A 262 -15.90 -28.94 12.90
CA ASN A 262 -16.54 -30.21 12.54
C ASN A 262 -15.62 -31.44 12.49
N GLN A 263 -14.30 -31.27 12.66
CA GLN A 263 -13.35 -32.39 12.80
C GLN A 263 -13.07 -32.70 14.27
N CYS A 264 -13.10 -31.69 15.16
CA CYS A 264 -12.91 -31.91 16.60
C CYS A 264 -14.04 -32.69 17.28
N ASP A 265 -15.23 -32.75 16.67
CA ASP A 265 -16.39 -33.46 17.24
C ASP A 265 -16.52 -34.92 16.78
N LYS A 266 -15.58 -35.44 15.98
CA LYS A 266 -15.60 -36.81 15.44
C LYS A 266 -14.35 -37.60 15.81
N CYS A 267 -14.51 -38.91 15.84
CA CYS A 267 -13.40 -39.85 16.05
C CYS A 267 -12.55 -39.99 14.79
N ASN A 268 -11.22 -39.85 14.91
CA ASN A 268 -10.28 -40.03 13.79
C ASN A 268 -10.16 -41.48 13.26
N VAL A 269 -10.83 -42.44 13.90
CA VAL A 269 -10.77 -43.87 13.53
C VAL A 269 -12.06 -44.32 12.83
N CYS A 270 -13.23 -44.04 13.44
CA CYS A 270 -14.52 -44.42 12.87
C CYS A 270 -15.26 -43.27 12.17
N PHE A 271 -14.74 -42.03 12.25
CA PHE A 271 -15.33 -40.81 11.70
C PHE A 271 -16.73 -40.45 12.23
N GLU A 272 -17.21 -41.14 13.26
CA GLU A 272 -18.48 -40.86 13.92
C GLU A 272 -18.34 -39.75 14.98
N LYS A 273 -19.41 -38.99 15.18
CA LYS A 273 -19.47 -37.93 16.20
C LYS A 273 -19.35 -38.51 17.61
N TYR A 274 -18.64 -37.79 18.48
CA TYR A 274 -18.56 -38.13 19.89
C TYR A 274 -19.94 -38.00 20.55
N ASN A 275 -20.27 -38.91 21.45
CA ASN A 275 -21.54 -38.94 22.16
C ASN A 275 -21.35 -39.20 23.67
N LYS A 276 -22.44 -39.13 24.44
CA LYS A 276 -22.43 -39.32 25.90
C LYS A 276 -22.60 -40.78 26.34
N ILE A 277 -22.67 -41.74 25.41
CA ILE A 277 -23.02 -43.13 25.71
C ILE A 277 -21.77 -44.02 25.62
N ASP A 278 -21.21 -44.17 24.43
CA ASP A 278 -20.16 -45.14 24.12
C ASP A 278 -19.01 -44.52 23.31
N ARG A 279 -19.21 -43.35 22.71
CA ARG A 279 -18.22 -42.64 21.88
C ARG A 279 -17.76 -41.36 22.55
N HIS A 280 -17.31 -41.44 23.79
CA HIS A 280 -16.66 -40.29 24.42
C HIS A 280 -15.29 -40.03 23.78
N SER A 281 -14.91 -38.75 23.66
CA SER A 281 -13.57 -38.36 23.20
C SER A 281 -12.52 -38.74 24.24
N CYS A 282 -11.49 -39.44 23.79
CA CYS A 282 -10.36 -39.89 24.60
C CYS A 282 -9.06 -39.46 23.93
N SER A 283 -8.15 -38.88 24.72
CA SER A 283 -6.79 -38.58 24.31
C SER A 283 -5.83 -39.61 24.89
N LEU A 284 -4.96 -40.14 24.04
CA LEU A 284 -3.84 -40.99 24.47
C LEU A 284 -2.65 -40.11 24.90
N LYS A 285 -1.68 -40.70 25.62
CA LYS A 285 -0.44 -40.00 26.01
C LYS A 285 0.32 -39.40 24.81
N CYS A 286 0.20 -40.02 23.64
CA CYS A 286 0.77 -39.53 22.38
C CYS A 286 0.02 -38.32 21.79
N GLY A 287 -1.06 -37.84 22.41
CA GLY A 287 -1.84 -36.66 22.00
C GLY A 287 -2.94 -36.91 20.96
N HIS A 288 -3.08 -38.14 20.45
CA HIS A 288 -4.09 -38.47 19.44
C HIS A 288 -5.47 -38.69 20.04
N LEU A 289 -6.49 -38.08 19.42
CA LEU A 289 -7.91 -38.21 19.82
C LEU A 289 -8.61 -39.36 19.11
N THR A 290 -9.28 -40.20 19.89
CA THR A 290 -10.07 -41.36 19.43
C THR A 290 -11.27 -41.57 20.35
N CYS A 291 -12.32 -42.29 19.91
CA CYS A 291 -13.45 -42.59 20.80
C CYS A 291 -13.18 -43.82 21.66
N ARG A 292 -13.74 -43.86 22.87
CA ARG A 292 -13.56 -44.99 23.81
C ARG A 292 -13.93 -46.34 23.18
N LYS A 293 -15.00 -46.40 22.39
CA LYS A 293 -15.42 -47.61 21.66
C LYS A 293 -14.31 -48.14 20.75
N CYS A 294 -13.73 -47.29 19.90
CA CYS A 294 -12.67 -47.70 19.00
C CYS A 294 -11.44 -48.20 19.76
N LEU A 295 -11.07 -47.57 20.88
CA LEU A 295 -9.95 -48.05 21.71
C LEU A 295 -10.23 -49.43 22.33
N GLY A 296 -11.48 -49.70 22.73
CA GLY A 296 -11.87 -50.98 23.32
C GLY A 296 -12.01 -52.15 22.31
N GLU A 297 -12.13 -51.83 21.02
CA GLU A 297 -12.22 -52.83 19.94
C GLU A 297 -10.83 -53.23 19.37
N LEU A 298 -9.76 -52.56 19.80
CA LEU A 298 -8.40 -52.90 19.38
C LEU A 298 -7.93 -54.21 20.01
N THR A 299 -7.31 -55.08 19.21
CA THR A 299 -6.71 -56.34 19.69
C THR A 299 -5.42 -56.11 20.48
N GLU A 300 -4.72 -55.00 20.21
CA GLU A 300 -3.49 -54.59 20.86
C GLU A 300 -3.62 -53.13 21.29
N ASN A 301 -3.09 -52.78 22.46
CA ASN A 301 -3.13 -51.41 22.98
C ASN A 301 -2.08 -50.53 22.28
N ILE A 302 -2.27 -50.30 20.99
CA ILE A 302 -1.40 -49.51 20.13
C ILE A 302 -2.24 -48.39 19.49
N CYS A 303 -1.75 -47.15 19.55
CA CYS A 303 -2.45 -46.01 18.98
C CYS A 303 -2.69 -46.22 17.47
N PRO A 304 -3.94 -46.15 16.97
CA PRO A 304 -4.24 -46.42 15.57
C PRO A 304 -3.67 -45.36 14.60
N ILE A 305 -3.22 -44.21 15.11
CA ILE A 305 -2.69 -43.10 14.30
C ILE A 305 -1.16 -43.13 14.26
N CYS A 306 -0.47 -43.09 15.40
CA CYS A 306 1.01 -43.06 15.44
C CYS A 306 1.68 -44.39 15.79
N ARG A 307 0.90 -45.42 16.12
CA ARG A 307 1.38 -46.75 16.54
C ARG A 307 2.21 -46.80 17.82
N GLU A 308 2.13 -45.77 18.66
CA GLU A 308 2.74 -45.79 19.99
C GLU A 308 1.91 -46.70 20.94
N PRO A 309 2.54 -47.61 21.69
CA PRO A 309 1.85 -48.45 22.65
C PRO A 309 1.29 -47.63 23.82
N PHE A 310 0.14 -48.03 24.35
CA PHE A 310 -0.52 -47.37 25.49
C PHE A 310 -1.07 -48.39 26.50
N THR A 311 -1.37 -47.93 27.71
CA THR A 311 -2.11 -48.70 28.73
C THR A 311 -3.47 -48.05 29.01
N GLU A 312 -4.39 -48.77 29.67
CA GLU A 312 -5.71 -48.23 30.09
C GLU A 312 -5.56 -46.92 30.90
N GLU A 313 -4.52 -46.82 31.72
CA GLU A 313 -4.18 -45.63 32.53
C GLU A 313 -3.74 -44.43 31.67
N ASN A 314 -3.33 -44.66 30.43
CA ASN A 314 -2.95 -43.61 29.48
C ASN A 314 -4.14 -43.03 28.70
N ILE A 315 -5.36 -43.54 28.92
CA ILE A 315 -6.57 -43.08 28.23
C ILE A 315 -7.22 -41.95 29.04
N ILE A 316 -7.04 -40.71 28.58
CA ILE A 316 -7.59 -39.52 29.24
C ILE A 316 -8.93 -39.16 28.58
N LYS A 317 -10.03 -39.21 29.32
CA LYS A 317 -11.34 -38.78 28.81
C LYS A 317 -11.38 -37.25 28.71
N ILE A 318 -11.70 -36.74 27.53
CA ILE A 318 -11.85 -35.30 27.27
C ILE A 318 -13.34 -34.95 27.19
N TYR A 319 -13.73 -33.92 27.92
CA TYR A 319 -15.05 -33.34 27.85
C TYR A 319 -15.03 -32.17 26.85
N LEU A 320 -15.42 -32.45 25.62
CA LEU A 320 -15.66 -31.41 24.60
C LEU A 320 -16.89 -30.59 25.02
N ARG A 321 -16.79 -29.27 24.89
CA ARG A 321 -17.83 -28.32 25.31
C ARG A 321 -19.04 -28.33 24.40
#